data_AF-A0A800IEJ6-F1
#
_entry.id   AF-A0A800IEJ6-F1
#
_cell.length_a   1.000
_cell.length_b   1.000
_cell.length_c   1.000
_cell.angle_alpha   90.00
_cell.angle_beta   90.00
_cell.angle_gamma   90.00
#
_symmetry.space_group_name_H-M   'P 1'
#
loop_
_entity.id
_entity.type
_entity.pdbx_description
1 polymer ?
#
loop_
_entity_poly.entity_id
_entity_poly.type
_entity_poly.pdbx_seq_one_letter_code
_entity_poly.pdbx_strand_id
1 'polypeptide(L)'
;MQHPPEPKLEQLWQRQHWPTWALMVGVYGAWIALMNYASLLSWWLVSPLCALLLCLHGSIQHELIHGHPSPWKRLNDALGWPPLSMWIPYFQYRDHHRLHHQTSVLTQPGLDPESYYHWPSNWHSMGGIMQTLWWLNHTFIGRMIIGPWLVIGIFLHSEVKQLAKGKLYDWRNWGLHLILVSVMMMWLHSQGVLWWQYLVFCVWPGLSLTLARSYAEHRPGNNNHERCAIVE
;
A
#
# COMPACT_ATOMS: atom_id res chain seq x y z
N MET A 1 31.16 -6.11 -29.25
CA MET A 1 30.61 -6.83 -28.10
C MET A 1 30.91 -5.98 -26.88
N GLN A 2 29.90 -5.32 -26.30
CA GLN A 2 30.06 -4.56 -25.05
C GLN A 2 30.07 -5.57 -23.91
N HIS A 3 31.12 -5.56 -23.09
CA HIS A 3 31.15 -6.35 -21.85
C HIS A 3 29.95 -5.95 -20.97
N PRO A 4 29.25 -6.90 -20.34
CA PRO A 4 28.30 -6.54 -19.30
C PRO A 4 29.06 -5.81 -18.18
N PRO A 5 28.50 -4.74 -17.60
CA PRO A 5 29.14 -4.04 -16.50
C PRO A 5 29.37 -5.04 -15.35
N GLU A 6 30.58 -5.03 -14.78
CA GLU A 6 30.87 -5.83 -13.59
C GLU A 6 29.85 -5.51 -12.48
N PRO A 7 29.34 -6.52 -11.75
CA PRO A 7 28.42 -6.27 -10.65
C PRO A 7 29.12 -5.38 -9.64
N LYS A 8 28.62 -4.16 -9.43
CA LYS A 8 29.07 -3.29 -8.35
C LYS A 8 28.99 -4.11 -7.06
N LEU A 9 30.12 -4.29 -6.40
CA LEU A 9 30.18 -4.89 -5.07
C LEU A 9 29.29 -4.06 -4.14
N GLU A 10 28.05 -4.48 -3.93
CA GLU A 10 27.17 -3.89 -2.93
C GLU A 10 27.92 -3.88 -1.59
N GLN A 11 27.99 -2.70 -0.96
CA GLN A 11 28.68 -2.52 0.31
C GLN A 11 28.07 -3.47 1.36
N LEU A 12 28.86 -3.98 2.31
CA LEU A 12 28.38 -4.93 3.34
C LEU A 12 27.12 -4.44 4.07
N TRP A 13 26.96 -3.13 4.23
CA TRP A 13 25.77 -2.48 4.79
C TRP A 13 24.49 -2.70 3.95
N GLN A 14 24.59 -2.67 2.62
CA GLN A 14 23.49 -2.98 1.70
C GLN A 14 23.16 -4.48 1.73
N ARG A 15 24.20 -5.33 1.75
CA ARG A 15 24.06 -6.80 1.86
C ARG A 15 23.40 -7.26 3.16
N GLN A 16 23.53 -6.49 4.24
CA GLN A 16 22.89 -6.78 5.52
C GLN A 16 21.51 -6.12 5.67
N HIS A 17 21.00 -5.48 4.61
CA HIS A 17 19.70 -4.78 4.61
C HIS A 17 19.55 -3.77 5.75
N TRP A 18 20.66 -3.21 6.24
CA TRP A 18 20.66 -2.18 7.27
C TRP A 18 19.90 -0.91 6.88
N PRO A 19 19.83 -0.50 5.59
CA PRO A 19 18.93 0.57 5.17
C PRO A 19 17.46 0.28 5.50
N THR A 20 16.98 -0.95 5.28
CA THR A 20 15.60 -1.36 5.59
C THR A 20 15.34 -1.36 7.09
N TRP A 21 16.29 -1.87 7.88
CA TRP A 21 16.19 -1.80 9.35
C TRP A 21 16.16 -0.36 9.87
N ALA A 22 17.05 0.50 9.38
CA ALA A 22 17.11 1.90 9.77
C ALA A 22 15.84 2.65 9.38
N LEU A 23 15.34 2.42 8.15
CA LEU A 23 14.08 2.99 7.68
C LEU A 23 12.91 2.54 8.55
N MET A 24 12.84 1.26 8.90
CA MET A 24 11.78 0.70 9.73
C MET A 24 11.76 1.30 11.14
N VAL A 25 12.92 1.35 11.81
CA VAL A 25 13.05 1.98 13.12
C VAL A 25 12.70 3.46 13.05
N GLY A 26 13.19 4.15 12.00
CA GLY A 26 12.90 5.56 11.76
C GLY A 26 11.41 5.83 11.57
N VAL A 27 10.73 5.06 10.71
CA VAL A 27 9.31 5.24 10.40
C VAL A 27 8.43 4.93 11.61
N TYR A 28 8.64 3.78 12.27
CA TYR A 28 7.83 3.43 13.44
C TYR A 28 8.10 4.35 14.62
N GLY A 29 9.37 4.68 14.89
CA GLY A 29 9.73 5.62 15.95
C GLY A 29 9.18 7.02 15.69
N ALA A 30 9.32 7.54 14.47
CA ALA A 30 8.81 8.86 14.10
C ALA A 30 7.28 8.91 14.11
N TRP A 31 6.59 7.84 13.68
CA TRP A 31 5.13 7.79 13.75
C TRP A 31 4.63 7.79 15.18
N ILE A 32 5.22 6.98 16.06
CA ILE A 32 4.88 6.96 17.50
C ILE A 32 5.12 8.34 18.12
N ALA A 33 6.28 8.95 17.87
CA ALA A 33 6.60 10.28 18.37
C ALA A 33 5.62 11.34 17.84
N LEU A 34 5.32 11.33 16.54
CA LEU A 34 4.39 12.28 15.93
C LEU A 34 2.99 12.19 16.55
N MET A 35 2.49 10.96 16.76
CA MET A 35 1.16 10.75 17.35
C MET A 35 1.13 11.11 18.85
N ASN A 36 2.19 10.83 19.61
CA ASN A 36 2.30 11.24 21.02
C ASN A 36 2.22 12.76 21.20
N TYR A 37 2.77 13.53 20.26
CA TYR A 37 2.75 15.00 20.31
C TYR A 37 1.68 15.62 19.41
N ALA A 38 0.81 14.83 18.78
CA ALA A 38 -0.14 15.33 17.78
C ALA A 38 -1.09 16.40 18.33
N SER A 39 -1.51 16.29 19.60
CA SER A 39 -2.37 17.27 20.27
C SER A 39 -1.69 18.61 20.55
N LEU A 40 -0.35 18.65 20.56
CA LEU A 40 0.44 19.87 20.72
C LEU A 40 0.81 20.53 19.39
N LEU A 41 0.60 19.83 18.28
CA LEU A 41 0.98 20.27 16.94
C LEU A 41 -0.24 20.66 16.12
N SER A 42 -0.03 21.54 15.13
CA SER A 42 -1.07 21.83 14.15
C SER A 42 -1.25 20.65 13.19
N TRP A 43 -2.50 20.38 12.78
CA TRP A 43 -2.80 19.40 11.75
C TRP A 43 -2.14 19.72 10.39
N TRP A 44 -1.80 20.98 10.12
CA TRP A 44 -0.99 21.37 8.96
C TRP A 44 0.43 20.77 8.97
N LEU A 45 0.96 20.41 10.14
CA LEU A 45 2.24 19.73 10.29
C LEU A 45 2.05 18.21 10.45
N VAL A 46 1.09 17.79 11.27
CA VAL A 46 0.84 16.36 11.55
C VAL A 46 0.44 15.62 10.28
N SER A 47 -0.49 16.19 9.48
CA SER A 47 -1.01 15.55 8.28
C SER A 47 0.07 15.20 7.23
N PRO A 48 0.89 16.14 6.74
CA PRO A 48 1.90 15.83 5.73
C PRO A 48 3.01 14.91 6.24
N LEU A 49 3.45 15.08 7.49
CA LEU A 49 4.47 14.19 8.09
C LEU A 49 3.93 12.76 8.22
N CYS A 50 2.71 12.62 8.72
CA CYS A 50 2.09 11.30 8.86
C CYS A 50 1.86 10.67 7.49
N ALA A 51 1.37 11.42 6.50
CA ALA A 51 1.21 10.93 5.12
C ALA A 51 2.51 10.37 4.54
N LEU A 52 3.62 11.10 4.71
CA LEU A 52 4.95 10.63 4.30
C LEU A 52 5.36 9.34 5.03
N LEU A 53 5.18 9.28 6.35
CA LEU A 53 5.48 8.10 7.15
C LEU A 53 4.63 6.89 6.74
N LEU A 54 3.35 7.07 6.40
CA LEU A 54 2.47 6.01 5.92
C LEU A 54 2.86 5.52 4.52
N CYS A 55 3.29 6.42 3.63
CA CYS A 55 3.83 6.04 2.32
C CYS A 55 5.12 5.21 2.47
N LEU A 56 6.04 5.64 3.32
CA LEU A 56 7.26 4.89 3.65
C LEU A 56 6.94 3.56 4.35
N HIS A 57 5.93 3.53 5.20
CA HIS A 57 5.45 2.28 5.81
C HIS A 57 4.96 1.29 4.77
N GLY A 58 4.23 1.73 3.73
CA GLY A 58 3.88 0.88 2.59
C GLY A 58 5.12 0.30 1.88
N SER A 59 6.16 1.12 1.72
CA SER A 59 7.45 0.66 1.16
C SER A 59 8.14 -0.36 2.07
N ILE A 60 8.10 -0.17 3.39
CA ILE A 60 8.59 -1.18 4.34
C ILE A 60 7.79 -2.48 4.21
N GLN A 61 6.45 -2.41 4.13
CA GLN A 61 5.62 -3.60 3.96
C GLN A 61 5.95 -4.34 2.65
N HIS A 62 6.22 -3.62 1.56
CA HIS A 62 6.67 -4.18 0.30
C HIS A 62 7.95 -5.02 0.46
N GLU A 63 8.98 -4.46 1.09
CA GLU A 63 10.25 -5.16 1.37
C GLU A 63 10.06 -6.39 2.27
N LEU A 64 9.22 -6.27 3.31
CA LEU A 64 8.90 -7.36 4.23
C LEU A 64 8.24 -8.54 3.51
N ILE A 65 7.35 -8.26 2.54
CA ILE A 65 6.66 -9.27 1.74
C ILE A 65 7.63 -10.05 0.84
N HIS A 66 8.66 -9.37 0.33
CA HIS A 66 9.75 -9.97 -0.45
C HIS A 66 10.76 -10.74 0.40
N GLY A 67 10.65 -10.66 1.73
CA GLY A 67 11.47 -11.44 2.64
C GLY A 67 12.70 -10.70 3.15
N HIS A 68 12.75 -9.38 3.01
CA HIS A 68 13.77 -8.53 3.62
C HIS A 68 13.23 -7.85 4.87
N PRO A 69 14.07 -7.44 5.84
CA PRO A 69 15.51 -7.62 5.88
C PRO A 69 15.97 -8.94 6.52
N SER A 70 15.08 -9.71 7.16
CA SER A 70 15.45 -10.94 7.87
C SER A 70 15.21 -12.20 7.00
N PRO A 71 16.09 -13.22 7.07
CA PRO A 71 15.81 -14.50 6.43
C PRO A 71 14.60 -15.24 7.04
N TRP A 72 14.13 -14.81 8.21
CA TRP A 72 13.01 -15.45 8.90
C TRP A 72 11.68 -14.81 8.50
N LYS A 73 10.96 -15.48 7.60
CA LYS A 73 9.64 -15.04 7.10
C LYS A 73 8.67 -14.63 8.22
N ARG A 74 8.62 -15.40 9.33
CA ARG A 74 7.73 -15.09 10.46
C ARG A 74 8.08 -13.77 11.15
N LEU A 75 9.37 -13.42 11.21
CA LEU A 75 9.82 -12.14 11.76
C LEU A 75 9.39 -11.01 10.82
N ASN A 76 9.61 -11.14 9.51
CA ASN A 76 9.18 -10.11 8.56
C ASN A 76 7.66 -9.93 8.56
N ASP A 77 6.91 -11.04 8.61
CA ASP A 77 5.45 -11.01 8.71
C ASP A 77 5.02 -10.24 9.98
N ALA A 78 5.63 -10.52 11.13
CA ALA A 78 5.32 -9.84 12.39
C ALA A 78 5.67 -8.35 12.38
N LEU A 79 6.78 -7.96 11.73
CA LEU A 79 7.17 -6.56 11.56
C LEU A 79 6.18 -5.80 10.65
N GLY A 80 5.51 -6.49 9.73
CA GLY A 80 4.54 -5.89 8.80
C GLY A 80 3.12 -5.75 9.36
N TRP A 81 2.82 -6.40 10.49
CA TRP A 81 1.50 -6.41 11.13
C TRP A 81 0.97 -5.08 11.68
N PRO A 82 1.78 -4.11 12.15
CA PRO A 82 1.25 -2.85 12.65
C PRO A 82 0.34 -2.18 11.62
N PRO A 83 -0.96 -1.96 11.93
CA PRO A 83 -1.96 -1.61 10.90
C PRO A 83 -2.02 -0.09 10.68
N LEU A 84 -0.89 0.56 10.45
CA LEU A 84 -0.82 2.03 10.39
C LEU A 84 -1.68 2.64 9.28
N SER A 85 -1.85 1.91 8.17
CA SER A 85 -2.71 2.30 7.05
C SER A 85 -4.19 2.00 7.29
N MET A 86 -4.53 1.16 8.29
CA MET A 86 -5.88 0.71 8.67
C MET A 86 -6.70 -0.05 7.61
N TRP A 87 -6.58 0.24 6.33
CA TRP A 87 -7.54 -0.17 5.31
C TRP A 87 -7.31 -1.59 4.76
N ILE A 88 -6.08 -2.10 4.83
CA ILE A 88 -5.70 -3.41 4.31
C ILE A 88 -4.98 -4.25 5.37
N PRO A 89 -5.43 -5.50 5.64
CA PRO A 89 -4.67 -6.42 6.45
C PRO A 89 -3.36 -6.82 5.78
N TYR A 90 -2.27 -6.93 6.55
CA TYR A 90 -0.94 -7.25 6.01
C TYR A 90 -0.90 -8.55 5.18
N PHE A 91 -1.60 -9.60 5.62
CA PHE A 91 -1.59 -10.87 4.89
C PHE A 91 -2.38 -10.83 3.59
N GLN A 92 -3.49 -10.08 3.55
CA GLN A 92 -4.23 -9.78 2.32
C GLN A 92 -3.34 -8.99 1.36
N TYR A 93 -2.66 -7.95 1.85
CA TYR A 93 -1.71 -7.19 1.03
C TYR A 93 -0.64 -8.11 0.45
N ARG A 94 0.02 -8.93 1.28
CA ARG A 94 1.03 -9.91 0.87
C ARG A 94 0.53 -10.87 -0.21
N ASP A 95 -0.67 -11.39 -0.05
CA ASP A 95 -1.20 -12.40 -0.95
C ASP A 95 -1.67 -11.77 -2.28
N HIS A 96 -2.24 -10.56 -2.25
CA HIS A 96 -2.53 -9.76 -3.45
C HIS A 96 -1.25 -9.34 -4.19
N HIS A 97 -0.25 -8.87 -3.46
CA HIS A 97 1.05 -8.47 -4.01
C HIS A 97 1.77 -9.63 -4.70
N ARG A 98 1.74 -10.83 -4.08
CA ARG A 98 2.26 -12.05 -4.71
C ARG A 98 1.51 -12.44 -5.97
N LEU A 99 0.20 -12.18 -6.04
CA LEU A 99 -0.58 -12.40 -7.25
C LEU A 99 -0.18 -11.39 -8.35
N HIS A 100 0.00 -10.11 -8.00
CA HIS A 100 0.47 -9.07 -8.92
C HIS A 100 1.82 -9.41 -9.58
N HIS A 101 2.80 -9.88 -8.79
CA HIS A 101 4.11 -10.27 -9.30
C HIS A 101 4.13 -11.58 -10.11
N GLN A 102 3.01 -12.31 -10.23
CA GLN A 102 2.95 -13.41 -11.18
C GLN A 102 2.97 -12.85 -12.60
N THR A 103 4.08 -13.06 -13.32
CA THR A 103 4.32 -12.50 -14.66
C THR A 103 3.19 -12.80 -15.65
N SER A 104 2.48 -13.92 -15.47
CA SER A 104 1.36 -14.32 -16.31
C SER A 104 0.11 -13.45 -16.20
N VAL A 105 -0.04 -12.66 -15.13
CA VAL A 105 -1.24 -11.83 -14.88
C VAL A 105 -0.94 -10.34 -14.82
N LEU A 106 0.33 -9.90 -14.80
CA LEU A 106 0.73 -8.49 -14.70
C LEU A 106 -0.01 -7.59 -15.71
N THR A 107 -0.62 -6.50 -15.22
CA THR A 107 -1.46 -5.53 -15.96
C THR A 107 -2.74 -6.09 -16.59
N GLN A 108 -3.09 -7.37 -16.40
CA GLN A 108 -4.29 -7.95 -16.99
C GLN A 108 -5.56 -7.51 -16.23
N PRO A 109 -6.52 -6.83 -16.88
CA PRO A 109 -7.74 -6.38 -16.22
C PRO A 109 -8.50 -7.54 -15.56
N GLY A 110 -8.77 -7.40 -14.26
CA GLY A 110 -9.55 -8.37 -13.47
C GLY A 110 -8.78 -9.59 -12.96
N LEU A 111 -7.51 -9.75 -13.32
CA LEU A 111 -6.62 -10.80 -12.80
C LEU A 111 -5.49 -10.21 -11.95
N ASP A 112 -4.97 -9.07 -12.37
CA ASP A 112 -4.04 -8.28 -11.57
C ASP A 112 -4.82 -7.37 -10.59
N PRO A 113 -4.63 -7.53 -9.27
CA PRO A 113 -5.31 -6.71 -8.27
C PRO A 113 -4.89 -5.22 -8.32
N GLU A 114 -3.78 -4.90 -8.97
CA GLU A 114 -3.25 -3.53 -9.09
C GLU A 114 -3.41 -2.95 -10.51
N SER A 115 -4.04 -3.69 -11.44
CA SER A 115 -4.26 -3.18 -12.80
C SER A 115 -5.36 -2.12 -12.85
N TYR A 116 -5.03 -1.00 -13.48
CA TYR A 116 -6.00 0.06 -13.80
C TYR A 116 -6.58 -0.03 -15.21
N TYR A 117 -6.19 -1.05 -15.98
CA TYR A 117 -6.73 -1.28 -17.31
C TYR A 117 -8.11 -1.94 -17.24
N HIS A 118 -8.93 -1.70 -18.26
CA HIS A 118 -10.26 -2.26 -18.38
C HIS A 118 -10.40 -2.96 -19.73
N TRP A 119 -11.03 -4.14 -19.74
CA TRP A 119 -11.47 -4.75 -21.00
C TRP A 119 -12.54 -3.86 -21.66
N PRO A 120 -12.54 -3.71 -23.00
CA PRO A 120 -13.54 -2.89 -23.69
C PRO A 120 -14.98 -3.25 -23.32
N SER A 121 -15.30 -4.54 -23.22
CA SER A 121 -16.62 -5.02 -22.79
C SER A 121 -17.00 -4.51 -21.39
N ASN A 122 -16.05 -4.57 -20.44
CA ASN A 122 -16.28 -4.12 -19.06
C ASN A 122 -16.43 -2.60 -19.01
N TRP A 123 -15.60 -1.86 -19.76
CA TRP A 123 -15.68 -0.41 -19.86
C TRP A 123 -17.04 0.05 -20.40
N HIS A 124 -17.49 -0.53 -21.51
CA HIS A 124 -18.78 -0.14 -22.12
C HIS A 124 -20.00 -0.56 -21.28
N SER A 125 -19.88 -1.61 -20.46
CA SER A 125 -20.94 -2.00 -19.53
C SER A 125 -21.03 -1.13 -18.27
N MET A 126 -20.01 -0.30 -18.03
CA MET A 126 -19.89 0.52 -16.83
C MET A 126 -20.77 1.78 -16.92
N GLY A 127 -21.45 2.14 -15.83
CA GLY A 127 -22.25 3.37 -15.78
C GLY A 127 -21.39 4.63 -15.96
N GLY A 128 -21.96 5.69 -16.55
CA GLY A 128 -21.23 6.92 -16.91
C GLY A 128 -20.48 7.58 -15.74
N ILE A 129 -21.04 7.55 -14.52
CA ILE A 129 -20.36 8.08 -13.32
C ILE A 129 -19.05 7.34 -13.06
N MET A 130 -19.06 6.02 -13.14
CA MET A 130 -17.87 5.21 -12.86
C MET A 130 -16.83 5.35 -13.98
N GLN A 131 -17.27 5.46 -15.25
CA GLN A 131 -16.36 5.80 -16.35
C GLN A 131 -15.67 7.15 -16.11
N THR A 132 -16.42 8.16 -15.67
CA THR A 132 -15.86 9.48 -15.32
C THR A 132 -14.87 9.40 -14.15
N LEU A 133 -15.21 8.66 -13.08
CA LEU A 133 -14.30 8.47 -11.95
C LEU A 133 -12.99 7.81 -12.40
N TRP A 134 -13.06 6.78 -13.23
CA TRP A 134 -11.87 6.16 -13.81
C TRP A 134 -11.10 7.11 -14.71
N TRP A 135 -11.78 7.86 -15.57
CA TRP A 135 -11.11 8.82 -16.46
C TRP A 135 -10.35 9.89 -15.66
N LEU A 136 -10.97 10.45 -14.61
CA LEU A 136 -10.28 11.36 -13.70
C LEU A 136 -9.11 10.67 -13.00
N ASN A 137 -9.30 9.45 -12.53
CA ASN A 137 -8.26 8.65 -11.88
C ASN A 137 -7.04 8.45 -12.82
N HIS A 138 -7.21 8.38 -14.14
CA HIS A 138 -6.09 8.30 -15.10
C HIS A 138 -5.27 9.59 -15.24
N THR A 139 -5.66 10.68 -14.57
CA THR A 139 -4.83 11.89 -14.43
C THR A 139 -4.05 11.84 -13.12
N PHE A 140 -2.89 12.49 -13.04
CA PHE A 140 -2.11 12.52 -11.79
C PHE A 140 -2.89 13.12 -10.62
N ILE A 141 -3.49 14.30 -10.79
CA ILE A 141 -4.27 14.97 -9.73
C ILE A 141 -5.50 14.14 -9.36
N GLY A 142 -6.20 13.59 -10.36
CA GLY A 142 -7.36 12.73 -10.09
C GLY A 142 -6.96 11.43 -9.39
N ARG A 143 -5.78 10.85 -9.68
CA ARG A 143 -5.23 9.71 -8.93
C ARG A 143 -4.98 10.05 -7.48
N MET A 144 -4.39 11.21 -7.22
CA MET A 144 -4.10 11.68 -5.85
C MET A 144 -5.37 11.90 -5.02
N ILE A 145 -6.46 12.34 -5.66
CA ILE A 145 -7.72 12.69 -4.95
C ILE A 145 -8.72 11.53 -4.94
N ILE A 146 -8.95 10.91 -6.09
CA ILE A 146 -10.02 9.90 -6.27
C ILE A 146 -9.47 8.49 -6.08
N GLY A 147 -8.20 8.28 -6.41
CA GLY A 147 -7.53 6.98 -6.33
C GLY A 147 -7.64 6.28 -4.98
N PRO A 148 -7.39 6.94 -3.82
CA PRO A 148 -7.54 6.30 -2.52
C PRO A 148 -8.93 5.70 -2.30
N TRP A 149 -9.98 6.44 -2.67
CA TRP A 149 -11.36 5.98 -2.53
C TRP A 149 -11.68 4.80 -3.44
N LEU A 150 -11.21 4.85 -4.69
CA LEU A 150 -11.41 3.76 -5.64
C LEU A 150 -10.70 2.49 -5.20
N VAL A 151 -9.42 2.58 -4.82
CA VAL A 151 -8.61 1.43 -4.42
C VAL A 151 -9.18 0.78 -3.17
N ILE A 152 -9.49 1.56 -2.13
CA ILE A 152 -10.11 1.03 -0.91
C ILE A 152 -11.48 0.41 -1.23
N GLY A 153 -12.31 1.08 -2.01
CA GLY A 153 -13.65 0.59 -2.36
C GLY A 153 -13.63 -0.73 -3.14
N ILE A 154 -12.75 -0.83 -4.14
CA ILE A 154 -12.58 -2.05 -4.96
C ILE A 154 -12.03 -3.19 -4.09
N PHE A 155 -11.04 -2.91 -3.27
CA PHE A 155 -10.45 -3.89 -2.35
C PHE A 155 -11.49 -4.40 -1.33
N LEU A 156 -12.21 -3.52 -0.64
CA LEU A 156 -13.21 -3.93 0.33
C LEU A 156 -14.35 -4.73 -0.32
N HIS A 157 -14.77 -4.34 -1.53
CA HIS A 157 -15.78 -5.10 -2.29
C HIS A 157 -15.31 -6.50 -2.67
N SER A 158 -14.05 -6.65 -3.11
CA SER A 158 -13.50 -7.98 -3.42
C SER A 158 -13.38 -8.82 -2.15
N GLU A 159 -12.92 -8.23 -1.04
CA GLU A 159 -12.76 -8.92 0.24
C GLU A 159 -14.09 -9.37 0.84
N VAL A 160 -15.15 -8.58 0.75
CA VAL A 160 -16.49 -9.00 1.19
C VAL A 160 -16.94 -10.25 0.44
N LYS A 161 -16.71 -10.32 -0.88
CA LYS A 161 -17.03 -11.52 -1.68
C LYS A 161 -16.18 -12.72 -1.30
N GLN A 162 -14.91 -12.50 -0.92
CA GLN A 162 -14.00 -13.58 -0.50
C GLN A 162 -14.39 -14.11 0.89
N LEU A 163 -14.67 -13.22 1.85
CA LEU A 163 -15.16 -13.57 3.18
C LEU A 163 -16.49 -14.33 3.13
N ALA A 164 -17.40 -13.95 2.21
CA ALA A 164 -18.67 -14.65 1.99
C ALA A 164 -18.49 -16.10 1.52
N LYS A 165 -17.34 -16.47 0.94
CA LYS A 165 -17.00 -17.86 0.61
C LYS A 165 -16.61 -18.69 1.84
N GLY A 166 -16.50 -18.08 3.03
CA GLY A 166 -16.36 -18.79 4.30
C GLY A 166 -14.97 -19.36 4.58
N LYS A 167 -13.91 -18.86 3.93
CA LYS A 167 -12.54 -19.33 4.18
C LYS A 167 -12.06 -18.87 5.55
N LEU A 168 -11.77 -19.82 6.43
CA LEU A 168 -11.31 -19.52 7.80
C LEU A 168 -10.03 -18.67 7.85
N TYR A 169 -9.13 -18.82 6.88
CA TYR A 169 -7.92 -18.02 6.77
C TYR A 169 -8.23 -16.52 6.64
N ASP A 170 -9.13 -16.15 5.72
CA ASP A 170 -9.49 -14.75 5.46
C ASP A 170 -10.14 -14.12 6.71
N TRP A 171 -11.06 -14.86 7.36
CA TRP A 171 -11.69 -14.43 8.61
C TRP A 171 -10.70 -14.23 9.76
N ARG A 172 -9.73 -15.14 9.93
CA ARG A 172 -8.69 -15.01 10.96
C ARG A 172 -7.82 -13.78 10.74
N ASN A 173 -7.42 -13.53 9.50
CA ASN A 173 -6.59 -12.38 9.17
C ASN A 173 -7.33 -11.07 9.39
N TRP A 174 -8.59 -10.97 8.94
CA TRP A 174 -9.42 -9.80 9.20
C TRP A 174 -9.69 -9.61 10.70
N GLY A 175 -9.98 -10.68 11.45
CA GLY A 175 -10.17 -10.62 12.89
C GLY A 175 -8.94 -10.07 13.61
N LEU A 176 -7.74 -10.59 13.29
CA LEU A 176 -6.48 -10.07 13.84
C LEU A 176 -6.27 -8.60 13.48
N HIS A 177 -6.47 -8.23 12.21
CA HIS A 177 -6.32 -6.85 11.75
C HIS A 177 -7.26 -5.90 12.49
N LEU A 178 -8.54 -6.25 12.63
CA LEU A 178 -9.51 -5.43 13.34
C LEU A 178 -9.18 -5.28 14.82
N ILE A 179 -8.66 -6.33 15.47
CA ILE A 179 -8.15 -6.24 16.85
C ILE A 179 -6.99 -5.25 16.92
N LEU A 180 -5.98 -5.38 16.05
CA LEU A 180 -4.82 -4.49 16.04
C LEU A 180 -5.21 -3.04 15.74
N VAL A 181 -6.11 -2.81 14.77
CA VAL A 181 -6.66 -1.48 14.47
C VAL A 181 -7.39 -0.93 15.69
N SER A 182 -8.19 -1.74 16.39
CA SER A 182 -8.91 -1.30 17.58
C SER A 182 -7.95 -0.88 18.70
N VAL A 183 -6.92 -1.68 18.99
CA VAL A 183 -5.89 -1.34 19.98
C VAL A 183 -5.17 -0.04 19.59
N MET A 184 -4.78 0.10 18.32
CA MET A 184 -4.14 1.30 17.81
C MET A 184 -5.05 2.52 17.95
N MET A 185 -6.34 2.41 17.60
CA MET A 185 -7.31 3.51 17.72
C MET A 185 -7.54 3.91 19.18
N MET A 186 -7.60 2.95 20.10
CA MET A 186 -7.71 3.25 21.54
C MET A 186 -6.49 4.04 22.03
N TRP A 187 -5.30 3.65 21.59
CA TRP A 187 -4.07 4.39 21.91
C TRP A 187 -4.07 5.79 21.28
N LEU A 188 -4.39 5.94 20.00
CA LEU A 188 -4.49 7.24 19.34
C LEU A 188 -5.50 8.16 20.01
N HIS A 189 -6.65 7.62 20.43
CA HIS A 189 -7.65 8.37 21.18
C HIS A 189 -7.08 8.92 22.50
N SER A 190 -6.27 8.13 23.21
CA SER A 190 -5.57 8.59 24.42
C SER A 190 -4.55 9.72 24.17
N GLN A 191 -4.06 9.85 22.93
CA GLN A 191 -3.17 10.96 22.51
C GLN A 191 -3.95 12.17 21.98
N GLY A 192 -5.29 12.14 22.01
CA GLY A 192 -6.15 13.22 21.50
C GLY A 192 -6.42 13.16 19.99
N VAL A 193 -6.06 12.06 19.32
CA VAL A 193 -6.31 11.87 17.89
C VAL A 193 -7.60 11.05 17.69
N LEU A 194 -8.59 11.65 17.04
CA LEU A 194 -9.84 10.95 16.72
C LEU A 194 -9.64 10.02 15.51
N TRP A 195 -10.36 8.90 15.50
CA TRP A 195 -10.26 7.90 14.42
C TRP A 195 -10.50 8.50 13.03
N TRP A 196 -11.47 9.41 12.89
CA TRP A 196 -11.79 10.04 11.61
C TRP A 196 -10.72 11.04 11.18
N GLN A 197 -10.07 11.72 12.14
CA GLN A 197 -8.97 12.64 11.86
C GLN A 197 -7.79 11.86 11.30
N TYR A 198 -7.44 10.74 11.95
CA TYR A 198 -6.37 9.88 11.46
C TYR A 198 -6.70 9.30 10.07
N LEU A 199 -7.94 8.86 9.84
CA LEU A 199 -8.36 8.33 8.55
C LEU A 199 -8.26 9.39 7.42
N VAL A 200 -8.81 10.59 7.64
CA VAL A 200 -8.90 11.63 6.60
C VAL A 200 -7.59 12.41 6.45
N PHE A 201 -6.90 12.74 7.54
CA PHE A 201 -5.71 13.58 7.52
C PHE A 201 -4.39 12.79 7.50
N CYS A 202 -4.39 11.48 7.71
CA CYS A 202 -3.17 10.68 7.67
C CYS A 202 -3.26 9.54 6.65
N VAL A 203 -4.24 8.64 6.80
CA VAL A 203 -4.38 7.45 5.95
C VAL A 203 -4.65 7.84 4.51
N TRP A 204 -5.65 8.69 4.27
CA TRP A 204 -6.01 9.11 2.93
C TRP A 204 -4.84 9.79 2.18
N PRO A 205 -4.18 10.84 2.72
CA PRO A 205 -3.07 11.47 2.01
C PRO A 205 -1.83 10.56 1.92
N GLY A 206 -1.61 9.68 2.89
CA GLY A 206 -0.56 8.65 2.80
C GLY A 206 -0.79 7.70 1.64
N LEU A 207 -2.03 7.22 1.47
CA LEU A 207 -2.41 6.39 0.32
C LEU A 207 -2.33 7.17 -0.99
N SER A 208 -2.70 8.46 -1.02
CA SER A 208 -2.50 9.31 -2.20
C SER A 208 -1.03 9.32 -2.63
N LEU A 209 -0.10 9.54 -1.68
CA LEU A 209 1.34 9.52 -1.98
C LEU A 209 1.80 8.16 -2.50
N THR A 210 1.33 7.06 -1.93
CA THR A 210 1.62 5.71 -2.45
C THR A 210 1.16 5.55 -3.90
N LEU A 211 -0.03 6.07 -4.24
CA LEU A 211 -0.58 5.99 -5.59
C LEU A 211 0.15 6.86 -6.62
N ALA A 212 0.95 7.85 -6.17
CA ALA A 212 1.81 8.61 -7.07
C ALA A 212 2.85 7.71 -7.76
N ARG A 213 3.40 6.73 -7.03
CA ARG A 213 4.32 5.73 -7.58
C ARG A 213 3.61 4.87 -8.63
N SER A 214 2.46 4.31 -8.26
CA SER A 214 1.70 3.45 -9.16
C SER A 214 1.24 4.17 -10.44
N TYR A 215 0.97 5.49 -10.36
CA TYR A 215 0.71 6.32 -11.54
C TYR A 215 1.92 6.39 -12.48
N ALA A 216 3.14 6.54 -11.94
CA ALA A 216 4.36 6.59 -12.73
C ALA A 216 4.73 5.22 -13.34
N GLU A 217 4.36 4.13 -12.67
CA GLU A 217 4.57 2.76 -13.15
C GLU A 217 3.66 2.41 -14.34
N HIS A 218 2.41 2.87 -14.34
CA HIS A 218 1.44 2.53 -15.38
C HIS A 218 1.51 3.47 -16.60
N ARG A 219 1.76 2.91 -17.79
CA ARG A 219 1.81 3.67 -19.05
C ARG A 219 1.03 2.98 -20.18
N PRO A 220 0.57 3.71 -21.22
CA PRO A 220 -0.02 3.06 -22.38
C PRO A 220 0.99 2.11 -23.06
N GLY A 221 0.55 0.91 -23.42
CA GLY A 221 1.40 -0.09 -24.06
C GLY A 221 0.57 -1.18 -24.76
N ASN A 222 1.14 -1.84 -25.75
CA ASN A 222 0.44 -2.86 -26.53
C ASN A 222 0.47 -4.24 -25.86
N ASN A 223 1.43 -4.47 -24.97
CA ASN A 223 1.58 -5.70 -24.19
C ASN A 223 1.85 -5.40 -22.71
N ASN A 224 1.81 -6.44 -21.87
CA ASN A 224 1.91 -6.32 -20.42
C ASN A 224 3.24 -5.70 -19.94
N HIS A 225 4.35 -5.97 -20.64
CA HIS A 225 5.66 -5.42 -20.30
C HIS A 225 5.82 -3.95 -20.73
N GLU A 226 5.15 -3.53 -21.81
CA GLU A 226 5.12 -2.13 -22.21
C GLU A 226 4.23 -1.28 -21.31
N ARG A 227 3.25 -1.88 -20.64
CA ARG A 227 2.29 -1.19 -19.78
C ARG A 227 2.79 -0.85 -18.37
N CYS A 228 3.87 -1.50 -17.93
CA CYS A 228 4.46 -1.29 -16.62
C CYS A 228 5.93 -0.84 -16.76
N ALA A 229 6.27 0.28 -16.14
CA ALA A 229 7.65 0.70 -15.92
C ALA A 229 8.08 0.23 -14.52
N ILE A 230 9.29 -0.31 -14.41
CA ILE A 230 9.87 -0.67 -13.10
C ILE A 230 10.32 0.64 -12.43
N VAL A 231 9.61 1.02 -11.37
CA VAL A 231 9.95 2.16 -10.51
C VAL A 231 10.19 1.60 -9.10
N GLU A 232 11.23 0.77 -8.97
CA GLU A 232 11.71 0.22 -7.69
C GLU A 232 12.97 0.96 -7.21
#